data_AF-A0A970TDI6-F1
#
_entry.id   AF-A0A970TDI6-F1
#
_cell.length_a   1.000
_cell.length_b   1.000
_cell.length_c   1.000
_cell.angle_alpha   90.00
_cell.angle_beta   90.00
_cell.angle_gamma   90.00
#
_symmetry.space_group_name_H-M   'P 1'
#
loop_
_entity.id
_entity.type
_entity.pdbx_description
1 polymer ?
#
loop_
_entity_poly.entity_id
_entity_poly.type
_entity_poly.pdbx_seq_one_letter_code
_entity_poly.pdbx_strand_id
1 'polypeptide(L)'
;MKGEADRLHLRELGEHWVRLDPVDVEMLLRNHARHLLLRRVPGASSEWLICTGHYCGIIPLPSGRRLYIEPRAPVRNVWHLLGVARACEVAPVSAAGNSPGGLIDSLLAAFVTELEGLLARGLIGGY
;
A
#
# COMPACT_ATOMS: atom_id res chain seq x y z
N MET A 1 -23.79 11.04 -4.30
CA MET A 1 -23.17 9.74 -4.00
C MET A 1 -22.32 9.28 -5.20
N LYS A 2 -21.18 9.96 -5.49
CA LYS A 2 -20.35 9.72 -6.69
C LYS A 2 -19.01 9.00 -6.40
N GLY A 3 -18.74 8.63 -5.15
CA GLY A 3 -17.36 8.35 -4.70
C GLY A 3 -16.81 6.93 -4.89
N GLU A 4 -17.63 5.96 -5.30
CA GLU A 4 -17.23 4.54 -5.31
C GLU A 4 -16.85 4.03 -6.71
N ALA A 5 -17.44 4.60 -7.77
CA ALA A 5 -17.10 4.26 -9.16
C ALA A 5 -15.70 4.78 -9.60
N ASP A 6 -15.17 5.77 -8.86
CA ASP A 6 -13.90 6.43 -9.19
C ASP A 6 -12.68 5.72 -8.60
N ARG A 7 -12.88 4.65 -7.82
CA ARG A 7 -11.81 3.92 -7.13
C ARG A 7 -11.66 2.51 -7.68
N LEU A 8 -10.50 2.20 -8.22
CA LEU A 8 -10.14 0.85 -8.65
C LEU A 8 -9.26 0.20 -7.59
N HIS A 9 -9.80 -0.78 -6.86
CA HIS A 9 -9.03 -1.56 -5.88
C HIS A 9 -8.44 -2.80 -6.53
N LEU A 10 -7.12 -2.84 -6.59
CA LEU A 10 -6.33 -3.96 -7.06
C LEU A 10 -5.53 -4.53 -5.88
N ARG A 11 -5.13 -5.79 -6.00
CA ARG A 11 -4.20 -6.45 -5.10
C ARG A 11 -2.86 -6.66 -5.79
N GLU A 12 -1.77 -6.47 -5.06
CA GLU A 12 -0.39 -6.79 -5.44
C GLU A 12 -0.26 -8.25 -5.90
N LEU A 13 0.56 -8.51 -6.92
CA LEU A 13 0.76 -9.82 -7.53
C LEU A 13 -0.55 -10.48 -8.02
N GLY A 14 -1.52 -9.67 -8.41
CA GLY A 14 -2.84 -10.10 -8.85
C GLY A 14 -3.14 -9.65 -10.28
N GLU A 15 -4.10 -10.35 -10.89
CA GLU A 15 -4.62 -10.01 -12.22
C GLU A 15 -6.04 -9.48 -12.07
N HIS A 16 -6.29 -8.29 -12.62
CA HIS A 16 -7.54 -7.57 -12.42
C HIS A 16 -8.09 -7.05 -13.73
N TRP A 17 -9.38 -7.31 -13.96
CA TRP A 17 -10.10 -6.86 -15.13
C TRP A 17 -10.68 -5.49 -14.84
N VAL A 18 -10.23 -4.48 -15.59
CA VAL A 18 -10.65 -3.10 -15.39
C VAL A 18 -10.93 -2.40 -16.70
N ARG A 19 -11.92 -1.50 -16.65
CA ARG A 19 -12.15 -0.54 -17.73
C ARG A 19 -11.29 0.69 -17.50
N LEU A 20 -10.50 1.06 -18.50
CA LEU A 20 -9.59 2.20 -18.46
C LEU A 20 -9.82 3.08 -19.67
N ASP A 21 -9.75 4.39 -19.45
CA ASP A 21 -9.76 5.35 -20.53
C ASP A 21 -8.41 5.34 -21.27
N PRO A 22 -8.37 5.64 -22.58
CA PRO A 22 -7.12 5.62 -23.36
C PRO A 22 -6.02 6.51 -22.77
N VAL A 23 -6.40 7.65 -22.18
CA VAL A 23 -5.47 8.60 -21.53
C VAL A 23 -4.84 7.99 -20.28
N ASP A 24 -5.61 7.23 -19.50
CA ASP A 24 -5.11 6.56 -18.30
C ASP A 24 -4.14 5.44 -18.68
N VAL A 25 -4.47 4.67 -19.73
CA VAL A 25 -3.60 3.60 -20.24
C VAL A 25 -2.27 4.17 -20.71
N GLU A 26 -2.29 5.26 -21.46
CA GLU A 26 -1.07 5.91 -21.95
C GLU A 26 -0.19 6.40 -20.79
N MET A 27 -0.79 7.00 -19.75
CA MET A 27 -0.06 7.41 -18.55
C MET A 27 0.56 6.21 -17.82
N LEU A 28 -0.21 5.14 -17.61
CA LEU A 28 0.25 3.94 -16.91
C LEU A 28 1.39 3.25 -17.68
N LEU A 29 1.30 3.16 -19.01
CA LEU A 29 2.36 2.61 -19.84
C LEU A 29 3.62 3.48 -19.83
N ARG A 30 3.50 4.81 -19.81
CA ARG A 30 4.66 5.70 -19.77
C ARG A 30 5.36 5.71 -18.41
N ASN A 31 4.59 5.78 -17.32
CA ASN A 31 5.13 6.08 -16.00
C ASN A 31 5.25 4.86 -15.09
N HIS A 32 4.45 3.81 -15.31
CA HIS A 32 4.33 2.66 -14.40
C HIS A 32 4.57 1.30 -15.06
N ALA A 33 5.03 1.24 -16.32
CA ALA A 33 5.30 -0.01 -17.04
C ALA A 33 6.32 -0.94 -16.36
N ARG A 34 7.18 -0.41 -15.47
CA ARG A 34 8.12 -1.24 -14.68
C ARG A 34 7.44 -2.06 -13.58
N HIS A 35 6.26 -1.65 -13.14
CA HIS A 35 5.56 -2.22 -11.99
C HIS A 35 4.17 -2.77 -12.34
N LEU A 36 3.62 -2.35 -13.47
CA LEU A 36 2.31 -2.76 -13.96
C LEU A 36 2.43 -3.30 -15.37
N LEU A 37 1.88 -4.48 -15.60
CA LEU A 37 1.77 -5.05 -16.92
C LEU A 37 0.31 -4.95 -17.38
N LEU A 38 0.09 -4.20 -18.46
CA LEU A 38 -1.23 -3.97 -19.06
C LEU A 38 -1.38 -4.85 -20.29
N ARG A 39 -2.43 -5.67 -20.33
CA ARG A 39 -2.80 -6.47 -21.51
C ARG A 39 -4.19 -6.09 -21.94
N ARG A 40 -4.35 -5.81 -23.24
CA ARG A 40 -5.67 -5.57 -23.81
C ARG A 40 -6.43 -6.88 -23.90
N VAL A 41 -7.71 -6.87 -23.50
CA VAL A 41 -8.57 -8.06 -23.64
C VAL A 41 -8.97 -8.19 -25.12
N PRO A 42 -8.75 -9.36 -25.75
CA PRO A 42 -9.17 -9.57 -27.13
C PRO A 42 -10.71 -9.53 -27.22
N GLY A 43 -11.23 -8.66 -28.09
CA GLY A 43 -12.67 -8.52 -28.34
C GLY A 43 -13.38 -7.38 -27.60
N ALA A 44 -12.73 -6.70 -26.65
CA ALA A 44 -13.29 -5.55 -25.93
C ALA A 44 -12.42 -4.30 -26.12
N SER A 45 -13.01 -3.19 -26.57
CA SER A 45 -12.26 -1.98 -26.92
C SER A 45 -11.72 -1.22 -25.71
N SER A 46 -12.41 -1.30 -24.57
CA SER A 46 -12.16 -0.52 -23.34
C SER A 46 -11.81 -1.37 -22.11
N GLU A 47 -11.67 -2.69 -22.27
CA GLU A 47 -11.33 -3.60 -21.16
C GLU A 47 -9.86 -4.01 -21.21
N TRP A 48 -9.22 -3.87 -20.06
CA TRP A 48 -7.81 -4.12 -19.86
C TRP A 48 -7.62 -5.06 -18.67
N LEU A 49 -6.71 -6.00 -18.84
CA LEU A 49 -6.17 -6.80 -17.75
C LEU A 49 -4.95 -6.06 -17.20
N ILE A 50 -5.01 -5.67 -15.93
CA ILE A 50 -3.85 -5.18 -15.19
C ILE A 50 -3.29 -6.33 -14.36
N CYS A 51 -2.04 -6.68 -14.63
CA CYS A 51 -1.23 -7.54 -13.77
C CYS A 51 -0.35 -6.62 -12.90
N THR A 52 -0.60 -6.62 -11.59
CA THR A 52 0.19 -5.83 -10.63
C THR A 52 1.46 -6.57 -10.25
N GLY A 53 2.60 -5.88 -10.27
CA GLY A 53 3.87 -6.39 -9.73
C GLY A 53 3.94 -6.18 -8.21
N HIS A 54 5.16 -5.95 -7.71
CA HIS A 54 5.46 -5.72 -6.28
C HIS A 54 5.18 -4.29 -5.77
N TYR A 55 4.45 -3.49 -6.55
CA TYR A 55 4.17 -2.11 -6.18
C TYR A 55 2.87 -2.03 -5.40
N CYS A 56 2.90 -1.41 -4.23
CA CYS A 56 1.73 -1.09 -3.41
C CYS A 56 1.61 0.43 -3.27
N GLY A 57 0.41 0.97 -3.39
CA GLY A 57 0.20 2.42 -3.32
C GLY A 57 -1.05 2.91 -4.01
N ILE A 58 -1.11 4.24 -4.20
CA ILE A 58 -2.23 4.92 -4.87
C ILE A 58 -1.67 5.63 -6.10
N ILE A 59 -2.23 5.33 -7.26
CA ILE A 59 -1.87 5.98 -8.53
C ILE A 59 -3.05 6.86 -8.95
N PRO A 60 -2.89 8.19 -8.99
CA PRO A 60 -3.90 9.09 -9.54
C PRO A 60 -3.93 8.94 -11.06
N LEU A 61 -5.12 8.77 -11.64
CA LEU A 61 -5.32 8.66 -13.09
C LEU A 61 -5.76 10.02 -13.67
N PRO A 62 -5.34 10.37 -14.90
CA PRO A 62 -5.75 11.58 -15.59
C PRO A 62 -7.27 11.76 -15.73
N SER A 63 -8.03 10.66 -15.82
CA SER A 63 -9.50 10.67 -15.81
C SER A 63 -10.13 11.18 -14.51
N GLY A 64 -9.33 11.40 -13.46
CA GLY A 64 -9.79 11.77 -12.11
C GLY A 64 -10.02 10.55 -11.20
N ARG A 65 -9.91 9.34 -11.75
CA ARG A 65 -10.01 8.09 -10.99
C ARG A 65 -8.72 7.82 -10.22
N ARG A 66 -8.78 6.89 -9.27
CA ARG A 66 -7.62 6.47 -8.47
C ARG A 66 -7.51 4.96 -8.45
N LEU A 67 -6.31 4.48 -8.71
CA LEU A 67 -5.98 3.06 -8.69
C LEU A 67 -5.24 2.75 -7.38
N TYR A 68 -5.86 1.96 -6.53
CA TYR A 68 -5.37 1.53 -5.23
C TYR A 68 -4.79 0.13 -5.38
N ILE A 69 -3.52 -0.07 -5.06
CA ILE A 69 -2.90 -1.39 -5.06
C ILE A 69 -2.57 -1.75 -3.62
N GLU A 70 -3.35 -2.68 -3.09
CA GLU A 70 -3.22 -3.18 -1.74
C GLU A 70 -2.20 -4.32 -1.69
N PRO A 71 -1.38 -4.40 -0.63
CA PRO A 71 -0.43 -5.50 -0.47
C PRO A 71 -1.14 -6.84 -0.40
N ARG A 72 -0.50 -7.88 -0.96
CA ARG A 72 -1.06 -9.24 -0.93
C ARG A 72 -1.20 -9.76 0.49
N ALA A 73 -0.23 -9.43 1.33
CA ALA A 73 -0.31 -9.66 2.77
C ALA A 73 -1.12 -8.52 3.42
N PRO A 74 -2.09 -8.83 4.31
CA PRO A 74 -2.76 -7.81 5.09
C PRO A 74 -1.75 -6.89 5.79
N VAL A 75 -2.01 -5.58 5.82
CA VAL A 75 -1.11 -4.59 6.45
C VAL A 75 -0.79 -4.94 7.90
N ARG A 76 -1.74 -5.54 8.63
CA ARG A 76 -1.51 -6.09 9.98
C ARG A 76 -0.35 -7.09 10.07
N ASN A 77 -0.08 -7.84 9.00
CA ASN A 77 1.00 -8.83 8.96
C ASN A 77 2.36 -8.19 8.71
N VAL A 78 2.42 -6.96 8.18
CA VAL A 78 3.69 -6.22 7.99
C VAL A 78 4.40 -6.05 9.33
N TRP A 79 3.67 -5.86 10.42
CA TRP A 79 4.25 -5.75 11.75
C TRP A 79 4.91 -7.03 12.24
N HIS A 80 4.26 -8.18 12.04
CA HIS A 80 4.87 -9.47 12.35
C HIS A 80 6.13 -9.71 11.51
N LEU A 81 6.12 -9.33 10.23
CA LEU A 81 7.28 -9.45 9.36
C LEU A 81 8.44 -8.53 9.80
N LEU A 82 8.16 -7.29 10.22
CA LEU A 82 9.15 -6.37 10.75
C LEU A 82 9.77 -6.87 12.07
N GLY A 83 8.94 -7.42 12.98
CA GLY A 83 9.42 -8.01 14.22
C GLY A 83 10.37 -9.19 13.99
N VAL A 84 10.00 -10.08 13.06
CA VAL A 84 10.85 -11.21 12.65
C VAL A 84 12.15 -10.72 11.99
N ALA A 85 12.08 -9.74 11.10
CA ALA A 85 13.26 -9.22 10.38
C ALA A 85 14.25 -8.47 11.29
N ARG A 86 13.77 -7.83 12.36
CA ARG A 86 14.59 -7.06 13.31
C ARG A 86 14.93 -7.83 14.60
N ALA A 87 14.51 -9.08 14.73
CA ALA A 87 14.60 -9.86 15.96
C ALA A 87 14.11 -9.09 17.20
N CYS A 88 13.03 -8.32 17.02
CA CYS A 88 12.48 -7.43 18.05
C CYS A 88 11.06 -7.89 18.39
N GLU A 89 10.75 -8.01 19.67
CA GLU A 89 9.39 -8.28 20.12
C GLU A 89 8.54 -7.03 19.86
N VAL A 90 7.70 -7.12 18.83
CA VAL A 90 6.77 -6.04 18.52
C VAL A 90 5.47 -6.29 19.27
N ALA A 91 5.08 -5.35 20.12
CA ALA A 91 3.75 -5.35 20.74
C ALA A 91 2.63 -5.36 19.67
N PRO A 92 1.57 -6.15 19.85
CA PRO A 92 0.50 -6.24 18.86
C PRO A 92 -0.16 -4.88 18.65
N VAL A 93 -0.25 -4.51 17.38
CA VAL A 93 -0.80 -3.21 16.98
C VAL A 93 -2.31 -3.20 17.14
N SER A 94 -2.81 -2.12 17.76
CA SER A 94 -4.24 -1.83 17.92
C SER A 94 -5.00 -2.00 16.59
N ALA A 95 -6.29 -2.32 16.65
CA ALA A 95 -7.17 -2.59 15.50
C ALA A 95 -7.18 -1.48 14.41
N ALA A 96 -6.65 -0.28 14.73
CA ALA A 96 -6.37 0.80 13.79
C ALA A 96 -5.30 0.49 12.73
N GLY A 97 -4.45 -0.54 12.92
CA GLY A 97 -3.35 -0.94 12.02
C GLY A 97 -3.75 -1.53 10.67
N ASN A 98 -5.04 -1.50 10.31
CA ASN A 98 -5.55 -2.02 9.02
C ASN A 98 -5.41 -1.02 7.86
N SER A 99 -4.90 0.18 8.10
CA SER A 99 -4.61 1.18 7.06
C SER A 99 -3.13 1.61 7.10
N PRO A 100 -2.56 2.12 6.00
CA PRO A 100 -1.20 2.67 6.01
C PRO A 100 -0.99 3.79 7.03
N GLY A 101 -1.99 4.66 7.21
CA GLY A 101 -1.95 5.72 8.22
C GLY A 101 -1.93 5.15 9.64
N GLY A 102 -2.81 4.19 9.93
CA GLY A 102 -2.80 3.52 11.23
C GLY A 102 -1.54 2.71 11.50
N LEU A 103 -0.84 2.23 10.47
CA LEU A 103 0.47 1.60 10.61
C LEU A 103 1.55 2.61 11.06
N ILE A 104 1.56 3.81 10.46
CA ILE A 104 2.48 4.89 10.86
C ILE A 104 2.17 5.36 12.29
N ASP A 105 0.91 5.58 12.62
CA ASP A 105 0.50 6.00 13.96
C ASP A 105 0.93 4.98 15.03
N SER A 106 0.83 3.70 14.69
CA SER A 106 1.25 2.61 15.58
C SER A 106 2.77 2.49 15.71
N LEU A 107 3.53 2.78 14.65
CA LEU A 107 5.00 2.88 14.71
C LEU A 107 5.44 4.03 15.60
N LEU A 108 4.79 5.20 15.48
CA LEU A 108 5.08 6.35 16.32
C LEU A 108 4.75 6.07 17.78
N ALA A 109 3.61 5.44 18.07
CA ALA A 109 3.23 5.06 19.44
C ALA A 109 4.24 4.09 20.07
N ALA A 110 4.66 3.06 19.34
CA ALA A 110 5.67 2.10 19.80
C ALA A 110 7.02 2.78 20.06
N PHE A 111 7.45 3.66 19.15
CA PHE A 111 8.69 4.42 19.30
C PHE A 111 8.67 5.34 20.53
N VAL A 112 7.57 6.07 20.75
CA VAL A 112 7.41 6.94 21.93
C VAL A 112 7.46 6.12 23.22
N THR A 113 6.78 4.98 23.25
CA THR A 113 6.77 4.08 24.42
C THR A 113 8.19 3.59 24.76
N GLU A 114 8.96 3.17 23.74
CA GLU A 114 10.34 2.72 23.96
C GLU A 114 11.25 3.88 24.40
N LEU A 115 11.10 5.07 23.80
CA LEU A 115 11.82 6.28 24.23
C LEU A 115 11.52 6.64 25.68
N GLU A 116 10.26 6.64 26.09
CA GLU A 116 9.85 6.87 27.48
C GLU A 116 10.47 5.83 28.41
N GLY A 117 10.47 4.55 28.00
CA GLY A 117 11.14 3.48 28.74
C GLY A 117 12.65 3.68 28.85
N LEU A 118 13.33 4.16 27.81
CA LEU A 118 14.76 4.46 27.83
C LEU A 118 15.08 5.69 28.70
N LEU A 119 14.27 6.75 28.59
CA LEU A 119 14.37 7.94 29.43
C LEU A 119 14.17 7.59 30.91
N ALA A 120 13.15 6.80 31.22
CA ALA A 120 12.88 6.30 32.57
C ALA A 120 14.02 5.41 33.11
N ARG A 121 14.69 4.66 32.23
CA ARG A 121 15.87 3.84 32.55
C ARG A 121 17.18 4.65 32.60
N GLY A 122 17.12 5.98 32.49
CA GLY A 122 18.26 6.87 32.69
C GLY A 122 19.09 7.14 31.45
N LEU A 123 18.53 6.96 30.25
CA LEU A 123 19.18 7.34 29.00
C LEU A 123 19.13 8.88 28.80
N ILE A 124 19.83 9.61 29.67
CA ILE A 124 20.59 10.85 29.42
C ILE A 124 21.52 10.99 30.63
N GLY A 125 22.72 10.45 30.44
CA GLY A 125 23.91 10.67 31.26
C GLY A 125 25.11 10.39 30.35
N GLY A 126 25.10 10.98 29.15
CA GLY A 126 26.27 10.98 28.29
C GLY A 126 27.38 11.75 29.01
N TYR A 127 28.52 11.09 29.20
CA TYR A 127 29.75 11.72 29.68
C TYR A 127 30.23 12.82 28.71
#